data_AF-A0A2H0MT07-F1
#
_entry.id   AF-A0A2H0MT07-F1
#
_cell.length_a   1.000
_cell.length_b   1.000
_cell.length_c   1.000
_cell.angle_alpha   90.00
_cell.angle_beta   90.00
_cell.angle_gamma   90.00
#
_symmetry.space_group_name_H-M   'P 1'
#
loop_
_entity.id
_entity.type
_entity.pdbx_description
1 polymer ?
#
loop_
_entity_poly.entity_id
_entity_poly.type
_entity_poly.pdbx_seq_one_letter_code
_entity_poly.pdbx_strand_id
1 'polypeptide(L)'
;MQRPSNLLPLGESLPSDHWQTHVNSIFYGIQGPGIHNHFQTYVSRDHRLAHALADEFFEQAKHITNVPIVLHEWGVGNGNLAACFLSRLKQIDVDGLVYPKLHYLLCDYSLEILKGARAHPRLQEHKERFDTIQITAGQSDDFEPGSVDKIISNEIWDDLATKVILKHQGIYYEEHLQPFIDPSFVDIEFEQFRKDFNDKNLTSLSERPPFLPYIYWERSFPRTQIEDWPHSDVLKIHLDLAGEEIPIPVNTGAFLALERARVVLKDKGLGYTGMDYGMFSMNEVNTEGRPYFNLYGGQYTNMVNFPLLVEVGKKLGFQNSQVDYQHQRVSKHINMPVVSVLEIVQEHPQAMEMEPWDRDVLMLETLHALGPGYNNPYPEKLKYPPLPDAPKKQKKRVAKLAQALKPNGVPDTVAYITETEVQTAFAKLRKIGYREKDLQKAFHQPPAPISFIWADFK
;
A
#
# COMPACT_ATOMS: atom_id res chain seq x y z
N MET A 1 -17.31 0.39 -21.69
CA MET A 1 -16.73 0.80 -22.98
C MET A 1 -16.72 -0.41 -23.90
N GLN A 2 -16.99 -0.27 -25.20
CA GLN A 2 -16.81 -1.36 -26.16
C GLN A 2 -15.33 -1.69 -26.29
N ARG A 3 -15.00 -2.99 -26.32
CA ARG A 3 -13.65 -3.49 -26.57
C ARG A 3 -13.17 -3.01 -27.96
N PRO A 4 -11.96 -2.42 -28.07
CA PRO A 4 -11.37 -2.11 -29.38
C PRO A 4 -11.28 -3.36 -30.27
N SER A 5 -11.51 -3.20 -31.58
CA SER A 5 -11.66 -4.32 -32.52
C SER A 5 -10.37 -5.11 -32.79
N ASN A 6 -9.22 -4.59 -32.37
CA ASN A 6 -7.88 -5.11 -32.66
C ASN A 6 -7.24 -5.87 -31.48
N LEU A 7 -7.92 -6.00 -30.34
CA LEU A 7 -7.35 -6.68 -29.19
C LEU A 7 -7.51 -8.21 -29.28
N LEU A 8 -6.44 -8.94 -28.93
CA LEU A 8 -6.45 -10.40 -28.84
C LEU A 8 -6.42 -10.86 -27.37
N PRO A 9 -7.13 -11.96 -27.03
CA PRO A 9 -7.20 -12.46 -25.66
C PRO A 9 -5.88 -13.08 -25.21
N LEU A 10 -5.39 -12.65 -24.05
CA LEU A 10 -4.25 -13.28 -23.38
C LEU A 10 -4.65 -14.54 -22.61
N GLY A 11 -5.92 -14.67 -22.22
CA GLY A 11 -6.43 -15.83 -21.52
C GLY A 11 -7.95 -15.89 -21.49
N GLU A 12 -8.48 -16.81 -20.70
CA GLU A 12 -9.92 -17.02 -20.53
C GLU A 12 -10.53 -16.03 -19.52
N SER A 13 -11.86 -15.98 -19.46
CA SER A 13 -12.58 -15.24 -18.43
C SER A 13 -12.58 -16.03 -17.12
N LEU A 14 -11.87 -15.53 -16.11
CA LEU A 14 -11.67 -16.18 -14.82
C LEU A 14 -11.96 -15.20 -13.68
N PRO A 15 -12.23 -15.69 -12.45
CA PRO A 15 -12.38 -14.82 -11.27
C PRO A 15 -11.28 -13.77 -11.14
N SER A 16 -11.65 -12.58 -10.64
CA SER A 16 -10.74 -11.44 -10.59
C SER A 16 -9.47 -11.69 -9.75
N ASP A 17 -9.58 -12.45 -8.66
CA ASP A 17 -8.45 -12.86 -7.81
C ASP A 17 -7.40 -13.70 -8.55
N HIS A 18 -7.83 -14.55 -9.48
CA HIS A 18 -6.93 -15.35 -10.32
C HIS A 18 -6.04 -14.44 -11.17
N TRP A 19 -6.66 -13.53 -11.93
CA TRP A 19 -5.94 -12.64 -12.82
C TRP A 19 -5.13 -11.57 -12.10
N GLN A 20 -5.64 -11.04 -10.98
CA GLN A 20 -4.90 -10.16 -10.09
C GLN A 20 -3.60 -10.82 -9.64
N THR A 21 -3.68 -12.00 -9.03
CA THR A 21 -2.51 -12.73 -8.51
C THR A 21 -1.53 -13.07 -9.65
N HIS A 22 -2.06 -13.45 -10.82
CA HIS A 22 -1.26 -13.77 -11.99
C HIS A 22 -0.46 -12.57 -12.50
N VAL A 23 -1.13 -11.44 -12.73
CA VAL A 23 -0.48 -10.24 -13.30
C VAL A 23 0.47 -9.60 -12.29
N ASN A 24 0.14 -9.61 -11.00
CA ASN A 24 1.02 -9.07 -9.96
C ASN A 24 2.29 -9.91 -9.86
N SER A 25 2.19 -11.25 -9.91
CA SER A 25 3.37 -12.12 -9.94
C SER A 25 4.33 -11.80 -11.10
N ILE A 26 3.80 -11.46 -12.27
CA ILE A 26 4.60 -11.00 -13.42
C ILE A 26 5.19 -9.61 -13.15
N PHE A 27 4.36 -8.67 -12.68
CA PHE A 27 4.78 -7.30 -12.37
C PHE A 27 5.97 -7.28 -11.41
N TYR A 28 5.85 -7.92 -10.24
CA TYR A 28 6.94 -7.97 -9.26
C TYR A 28 8.15 -8.77 -9.77
N GLY A 29 7.91 -9.84 -10.53
CA GLY A 29 8.98 -10.65 -11.11
C GLY A 29 9.84 -9.91 -12.14
N ILE A 30 9.24 -9.01 -12.93
CA ILE A 30 9.95 -8.20 -13.92
C ILE A 30 10.58 -6.95 -13.28
N GLN A 31 9.84 -6.26 -12.39
CA GLN A 31 10.29 -4.97 -11.86
C GLN A 31 11.33 -5.11 -10.74
N GLY A 32 11.29 -6.20 -9.94
CA GLY A 32 12.21 -6.41 -8.83
C GLY A 32 12.27 -5.22 -7.87
N PRO A 33 13.45 -4.80 -7.36
CA PRO A 33 13.58 -3.62 -6.51
C PRO A 33 13.17 -2.30 -7.20
N GLY A 34 13.03 -2.31 -8.53
CA GLY A 34 12.57 -1.19 -9.33
C GLY A 34 11.10 -0.84 -9.11
N ILE A 35 10.30 -1.68 -8.46
CA ILE A 35 8.88 -1.40 -8.15
C ILE A 35 8.67 -0.05 -7.45
N HIS A 36 9.63 0.38 -6.62
CA HIS A 36 9.55 1.63 -5.89
C HIS A 36 9.72 2.88 -6.77
N ASN A 37 10.02 2.70 -8.06
CA ASN A 37 9.93 3.76 -9.05
C ASN A 37 8.51 3.90 -9.64
N HIS A 38 7.65 2.89 -9.47
CA HIS A 38 6.30 2.84 -10.04
C HIS A 38 5.22 3.34 -9.06
N PHE A 39 5.40 3.14 -7.76
CA PHE A 39 4.51 3.70 -6.73
C PHE A 39 5.29 3.97 -5.43
N GLN A 40 4.93 5.06 -4.76
CA GLN A 40 5.46 5.47 -3.46
C GLN A 40 4.41 5.20 -2.39
N THR A 41 4.81 4.47 -1.36
CA THR A 41 4.01 4.16 -0.17
C THR A 41 4.31 5.18 0.94
N TYR A 42 3.43 5.26 1.96
CA TYR A 42 3.66 6.16 3.10
C TYR A 42 4.94 5.86 3.90
N VAL A 43 5.48 4.66 3.73
CA VAL A 43 6.72 4.22 4.39
C VAL A 43 7.91 4.17 3.44
N SER A 44 7.75 4.54 2.17
CA SER A 44 8.84 4.48 1.18
C SER A 44 9.99 5.43 1.51
N ARG A 45 9.69 6.65 1.97
CA ARG A 45 10.72 7.65 2.34
C ARG A 45 10.36 8.50 3.56
N ASP A 46 9.09 8.69 3.87
CA ASP A 46 8.69 9.40 5.10
C ASP A 46 8.91 8.53 6.34
N HIS A 47 9.28 9.16 7.44
CA HIS A 47 9.64 8.47 8.69
C HIS A 47 8.51 8.45 9.70
N ARG A 48 7.53 9.35 9.56
CA ARG A 48 6.54 9.66 10.61
C ARG A 48 5.67 8.46 10.96
N LEU A 49 5.28 7.65 9.97
CA LEU A 49 4.52 6.42 10.23
C LEU A 49 5.36 5.37 10.97
N ALA A 50 6.61 5.17 10.54
CA ALA A 50 7.53 4.25 11.20
C ALA A 50 7.85 4.68 12.65
N HIS A 51 7.93 5.99 12.91
CA HIS A 51 8.12 6.52 14.26
C HIS A 51 6.90 6.29 15.15
N ALA A 52 5.69 6.50 14.62
CA ALA A 52 4.46 6.20 15.33
C ALA A 52 4.37 4.71 15.71
N LEU A 53 4.72 3.82 14.78
CA LEU A 53 4.80 2.37 15.03
C LEU A 53 5.84 2.02 16.10
N ALA A 54 7.04 2.61 16.04
CA ALA A 54 8.12 2.33 16.99
C ALA A 54 7.78 2.79 18.41
N ASP A 55 7.17 3.97 18.56
CA ASP A 55 6.77 4.50 19.86
C ASP A 55 5.63 3.65 20.47
N GLU A 56 4.61 3.28 19.68
CA GLU A 56 3.55 2.39 20.15
C GLU A 56 4.09 1.01 20.52
N PHE A 57 4.98 0.45 19.71
CA PHE A 57 5.63 -0.83 19.98
C PHE A 57 6.45 -0.79 21.26
N PHE A 58 7.25 0.26 21.48
CA PHE A 58 8.06 0.41 22.69
C PHE A 58 7.21 0.38 23.96
N GLU A 59 6.11 1.15 23.97
CA GLU A 59 5.20 1.21 25.11
C GLU A 59 4.55 -0.16 25.41
N GLN A 60 4.25 -0.94 24.37
CA GLN A 60 3.71 -2.29 24.50
C GLN A 60 4.78 -3.32 24.93
N ALA A 61 5.99 -3.22 24.35
CA ALA A 61 7.03 -4.23 24.47
C ALA A 61 7.92 -4.06 25.72
N LYS A 62 7.99 -2.87 26.33
CA LYS A 62 8.84 -2.62 27.52
C LYS A 62 8.54 -3.51 28.73
N HIS A 63 7.36 -4.12 28.76
CA HIS A 63 6.93 -5.05 29.80
C HIS A 63 7.18 -6.53 29.46
N ILE A 64 7.63 -6.84 28.24
CA ILE A 64 7.93 -8.20 27.81
C ILE A 64 9.27 -8.63 28.40
N THR A 65 9.24 -9.74 29.15
CA THR A 65 10.42 -10.32 29.79
C THR A 65 11.02 -11.48 29.00
N ASN A 66 10.23 -12.14 28.15
CA ASN A 66 10.70 -13.22 27.30
C ASN A 66 11.57 -12.67 26.17
N VAL A 67 12.71 -13.32 25.94
CA VAL A 67 13.67 -12.93 24.90
C VAL A 67 14.00 -14.11 23.98
N PRO A 68 14.24 -13.87 22.68
CA PRO A 68 14.10 -12.58 21.99
C PRO A 68 12.64 -12.13 21.87
N ILE A 69 12.42 -10.82 21.74
CA ILE A 69 11.13 -10.26 21.31
C ILE A 69 11.14 -10.33 19.78
N VAL A 70 10.25 -11.12 19.18
CA VAL A 70 10.24 -11.40 17.74
C VAL A 70 9.18 -10.55 17.06
N LEU A 71 9.60 -9.72 16.10
CA LEU A 71 8.72 -8.88 15.29
C LEU A 71 8.87 -9.27 13.83
N HIS A 72 7.77 -9.57 13.14
CA HIS A 72 7.74 -9.79 11.70
C HIS A 72 7.23 -8.56 10.96
N GLU A 73 7.96 -8.09 9.95
CA GLU A 73 7.42 -7.19 8.93
C GLU A 73 7.11 -8.03 7.69
N TRP A 74 5.84 -8.18 7.38
CA TRP A 74 5.40 -8.79 6.13
C TRP A 74 5.37 -7.71 5.06
N GLY A 75 5.86 -8.05 3.85
CA GLY A 75 6.03 -7.19 2.67
C GLY A 75 6.85 -5.95 2.95
N VAL A 76 8.16 -6.10 2.77
CA VAL A 76 9.15 -5.19 3.37
C VAL A 76 9.46 -3.97 2.50
N GLY A 77 8.99 -4.00 1.26
CA GLY A 77 9.28 -2.99 0.25
C GLY A 77 10.78 -2.66 0.17
N ASN A 78 11.12 -1.37 0.25
CA ASN A 78 12.50 -0.92 0.16
C ASN A 78 13.26 -0.98 1.50
N GLY A 79 12.65 -1.49 2.57
CA GLY A 79 13.23 -1.58 3.90
C GLY A 79 13.27 -0.26 4.69
N ASN A 80 12.68 0.84 4.18
CA ASN A 80 12.69 2.13 4.87
C ASN A 80 11.82 2.12 6.13
N LEU A 81 10.72 1.36 6.16
CA LEU A 81 9.90 1.14 7.35
C LEU A 81 10.74 0.57 8.50
N ALA A 82 11.31 -0.62 8.31
CA ALA A 82 12.21 -1.26 9.27
C ALA A 82 13.36 -0.34 9.70
N ALA A 83 14.00 0.34 8.75
CA ALA A 83 15.15 1.19 9.04
C ALA A 83 14.76 2.36 9.96
N CYS A 84 13.68 3.08 9.64
CA CYS A 84 13.19 4.18 10.45
C CYS A 84 12.65 3.70 11.80
N PHE A 85 11.94 2.56 11.82
CA PHE A 85 11.43 1.94 13.04
C PHE A 85 12.55 1.59 14.01
N LEU A 86 13.57 0.85 13.55
CA LEU A 86 14.70 0.41 14.38
C LEU A 86 15.55 1.59 14.86
N SER A 87 15.75 2.60 14.01
CA SER A 87 16.44 3.83 14.38
C SER A 87 15.69 4.60 15.47
N ARG A 88 14.36 4.74 15.33
CA ARG A 88 13.53 5.40 16.35
C ARG A 88 13.49 4.61 17.64
N LEU A 89 13.31 3.30 17.57
CA LEU A 89 13.27 2.43 18.74
C LEU A 89 14.58 2.49 19.54
N LYS A 90 15.72 2.45 18.85
CA LYS A 90 17.05 2.65 19.48
C LYS A 90 17.20 4.02 20.14
N GLN A 91 16.58 5.06 19.56
CA GLN A 91 16.64 6.42 20.10
C GLN A 91 15.81 6.57 21.38
N ILE A 92 14.61 6.00 21.43
CA ILE A 92 13.68 6.14 22.58
C ILE A 92 14.00 5.16 23.71
N ASP A 93 14.58 4.01 23.40
CA ASP A 93 14.94 2.98 24.38
C ASP A 93 16.25 3.29 25.11
N VAL A 94 16.25 4.37 25.89
CA VAL A 94 17.42 4.88 26.63
C VAL A 94 17.96 3.87 27.66
N ASP A 95 17.08 3.02 28.19
CA ASP A 95 17.39 2.04 29.23
C ASP A 95 17.67 0.64 28.67
N GLY A 96 17.59 0.45 27.34
CA GLY A 96 17.85 -0.84 26.68
C GLY A 96 16.85 -1.93 27.03
N LEU A 97 15.59 -1.56 27.30
CA LEU A 97 14.52 -2.47 27.71
C LEU A 97 14.00 -3.34 26.56
N VAL A 98 14.04 -2.85 25.32
CA VAL A 98 13.37 -3.45 24.15
C VAL A 98 14.33 -3.66 22.99
N TYR A 99 14.96 -2.60 22.47
CA TYR A 99 15.81 -2.64 21.27
C TYR A 99 16.93 -3.69 21.36
N PRO A 100 17.65 -3.87 22.50
CA PRO A 100 18.67 -4.90 22.61
C PRO A 100 18.14 -6.34 22.54
N LYS A 101 16.84 -6.55 22.86
CA LYS A 101 16.18 -7.86 22.92
C LYS A 101 15.37 -8.18 21.66
N LEU A 102 15.17 -7.18 20.81
CA LEU A 102 14.38 -7.29 19.59
C LEU A 102 15.13 -8.10 18.52
N HIS A 103 14.40 -9.00 17.89
CA HIS A 103 14.76 -9.65 16.64
C HIS A 103 13.70 -9.34 15.59
N TYR A 104 14.08 -8.60 14.55
CA TYR A 104 13.21 -8.08 13.50
C TYR A 104 13.33 -8.93 12.23
N LEU A 105 12.28 -9.64 11.84
CA LEU A 105 12.28 -10.49 10.66
C LEU A 105 11.59 -9.81 9.49
N LEU A 106 12.36 -9.54 8.45
CA LEU A 106 11.91 -8.99 7.18
C LEU A 106 11.43 -10.14 6.29
N CYS A 107 10.14 -10.15 6.01
CA CYS A 107 9.45 -11.26 5.37
C CYS A 107 8.84 -10.83 4.04
N ASP A 108 9.28 -11.42 2.94
CA ASP A 108 8.76 -11.12 1.61
C ASP A 108 8.85 -12.33 0.71
N TYR A 109 7.94 -12.49 -0.25
CA TYR A 109 7.98 -13.63 -1.17
C TYR A 109 9.06 -13.43 -2.24
N SER A 110 9.48 -12.19 -2.49
CA SER A 110 10.48 -11.83 -3.48
C SER A 110 11.88 -11.73 -2.86
N LEU A 111 12.75 -12.68 -3.23
CA LEU A 111 14.15 -12.66 -2.81
C LEU A 111 14.89 -11.39 -3.28
N GLU A 112 14.53 -10.84 -4.43
CA GLU A 112 15.13 -9.61 -4.95
C GLU A 112 14.74 -8.39 -4.10
N ILE A 113 13.49 -8.32 -3.64
CA ILE A 113 13.04 -7.28 -2.68
C ILE A 113 13.80 -7.42 -1.35
N LEU A 114 13.93 -8.64 -0.81
CA LEU A 114 14.70 -8.88 0.41
C LEU A 114 16.17 -8.46 0.27
N LYS A 115 16.82 -8.73 -0.87
CA LYS A 115 18.18 -8.27 -1.15
C LYS A 115 18.25 -6.74 -1.17
N GLY A 116 17.28 -6.09 -1.79
CA GLY A 116 17.16 -4.63 -1.83
C GLY A 116 17.00 -4.02 -0.45
N ALA A 117 16.03 -4.51 0.34
CA ALA A 117 15.79 -4.08 1.71
C ALA A 117 17.03 -4.31 2.59
N ARG A 118 17.67 -5.48 2.50
CA ARG A 118 18.93 -5.76 3.22
C ARG A 118 20.02 -4.77 2.83
N ALA A 119 20.14 -4.38 1.57
CA ALA A 119 21.13 -3.41 1.13
C ALA A 119 20.83 -1.96 1.55
N HIS A 120 19.68 -1.69 2.17
CA HIS A 120 19.28 -0.34 2.58
C HIS A 120 20.30 0.26 3.57
N PRO A 121 20.95 1.41 3.27
CA PRO A 121 22.09 1.91 4.04
C PRO A 121 21.80 2.13 5.53
N ARG A 122 20.63 2.69 5.86
CA ARG A 122 20.24 2.92 7.25
C ARG A 122 19.92 1.63 7.98
N LEU A 123 19.40 0.63 7.26
CA LEU A 123 19.07 -0.65 7.88
C LEU A 123 20.34 -1.42 8.26
N GLN A 124 21.43 -1.23 7.51
CA GLN A 124 22.74 -1.80 7.82
C GLN A 124 23.31 -1.35 9.18
N GLU A 125 22.89 -0.21 9.72
CA GLU A 125 23.23 0.22 11.08
C GLU A 125 22.64 -0.71 12.17
N HIS A 126 21.68 -1.55 11.78
CA HIS A 126 20.94 -2.48 12.62
C HIS A 126 21.16 -3.94 12.24
N LYS A 127 22.21 -4.29 11.48
CA LYS A 127 22.46 -5.65 10.92
C LYS A 127 22.47 -6.81 11.93
N GLU A 128 22.63 -6.54 13.22
CA GLU A 128 22.59 -7.55 14.29
C GLU A 128 21.20 -7.70 14.92
N ARG A 129 20.22 -6.94 14.45
CA ARG A 129 18.85 -6.89 14.97
C ARG A 129 17.82 -7.35 13.97
N PHE A 130 18.20 -7.59 12.73
CA PHE A 130 17.28 -8.09 11.72
C PHE A 130 17.87 -9.22 10.89
N ASP A 131 16.96 -10.06 10.40
CA ASP A 131 17.23 -11.06 9.37
C ASP A 131 16.16 -10.98 8.28
N THR A 132 16.43 -11.62 7.14
CA THR A 132 15.53 -11.68 5.99
C THR A 132 15.12 -13.12 5.75
N ILE A 133 13.83 -13.36 5.53
CA ILE A 133 13.30 -14.67 5.22
C ILE A 133 12.31 -14.59 4.05
N GLN A 134 12.48 -15.50 3.09
CA GLN A 134 11.62 -15.57 1.93
C GLN A 134 10.35 -16.34 2.27
N ILE A 135 9.23 -15.63 2.42
CA ILE A 135 7.93 -16.21 2.75
C ILE A 135 6.81 -15.43 2.06
N THR A 136 5.71 -16.10 1.73
CA THR A 136 4.47 -15.42 1.33
C THR A 136 3.58 -15.22 2.54
N ALA A 137 2.92 -14.06 2.71
CA ALA A 137 2.06 -13.77 3.86
C ALA A 137 1.03 -14.88 4.17
N GLY A 138 0.56 -15.65 3.18
CA GLY A 138 -0.39 -16.75 3.34
C GLY A 138 0.15 -18.19 3.48
N GLN A 139 1.47 -18.45 3.52
CA GLN A 139 2.02 -19.83 3.57
C GLN A 139 2.58 -20.20 4.95
N SER A 140 2.16 -21.31 5.58
CA SER A 140 2.45 -21.61 7.01
C SER A 140 3.81 -22.25 7.33
N ASP A 141 4.45 -22.90 6.36
CA ASP A 141 5.34 -24.04 6.68
C ASP A 141 6.69 -23.66 7.30
N ASP A 142 7.03 -22.36 7.33
CA ASP A 142 8.36 -21.88 7.70
C ASP A 142 8.49 -21.35 9.14
N PHE A 143 7.40 -21.30 9.93
CA PHE A 143 7.48 -20.83 11.32
C PHE A 143 6.75 -21.74 12.31
N GLU A 144 7.41 -21.95 13.44
CA GLU A 144 6.81 -22.56 14.62
C GLU A 144 5.58 -21.74 15.09
N PRO A 145 4.45 -22.40 15.38
CA PRO A 145 3.29 -21.75 15.99
C PRO A 145 3.65 -21.02 17.29
N GLY A 146 3.07 -19.84 17.51
CA GLY A 146 3.33 -19.05 18.72
C GLY A 146 4.78 -18.57 18.89
N SER A 147 5.52 -18.40 17.79
CA SER A 147 6.92 -17.93 17.83
C SER A 147 7.06 -16.40 17.77
N VAL A 148 6.01 -15.67 17.38
CA VAL A 148 6.05 -14.24 17.07
C VAL A 148 5.35 -13.39 18.13
N ASP A 149 5.97 -12.29 18.56
CA ASP A 149 5.35 -11.32 19.47
C ASP A 149 4.55 -10.27 18.71
N LYS A 150 5.02 -9.78 17.57
CA LYS A 150 4.35 -8.72 16.79
C LYS A 150 4.45 -8.98 15.30
N ILE A 151 3.37 -8.70 14.56
CA ILE A 151 3.39 -8.61 13.10
C ILE A 151 3.05 -7.18 12.68
N ILE A 152 3.75 -6.66 11.67
CA ILE A 152 3.49 -5.39 11.00
C ILE A 152 3.40 -5.64 9.48
N SER A 153 2.48 -4.97 8.80
CA SER A 153 2.48 -4.87 7.33
C SER A 153 2.00 -3.51 6.85
N ASN A 154 2.49 -3.05 5.70
CA ASN A 154 2.01 -1.84 5.05
C ASN A 154 1.76 -2.12 3.56
N GLU A 155 0.54 -1.87 3.08
CA GLU A 155 0.14 -1.99 1.67
C GLU A 155 0.47 -3.39 1.11
N ILE A 156 -0.24 -4.38 1.67
CA ILE A 156 -0.13 -5.79 1.28
C ILE A 156 -1.48 -6.36 0.97
N TRP A 157 -2.47 -6.07 1.78
CA TRP A 157 -3.78 -6.70 1.67
C TRP A 157 -4.48 -6.30 0.37
N ASP A 158 -4.16 -5.12 -0.16
CA ASP A 158 -4.61 -4.66 -1.47
C ASP A 158 -3.99 -5.42 -2.65
N ASP A 159 -2.77 -5.92 -2.49
CA ASP A 159 -2.03 -6.72 -3.47
C ASP A 159 -2.39 -8.21 -3.42
N LEU A 160 -2.91 -8.68 -2.27
CA LEU A 160 -3.32 -10.07 -2.10
C LEU A 160 -4.63 -10.39 -2.84
N ALA A 161 -4.81 -11.70 -3.12
CA ALA A 161 -5.95 -12.26 -3.82
C ALA A 161 -7.29 -11.74 -3.28
N THR A 162 -8.03 -11.03 -4.13
CA THR A 162 -9.30 -10.40 -3.78
C THR A 162 -10.36 -10.76 -4.79
N LYS A 163 -11.43 -11.39 -4.31
CA LYS A 163 -12.65 -11.59 -5.10
C LYS A 163 -13.49 -10.32 -5.04
N VAL A 164 -14.31 -10.08 -6.06
CA VAL A 164 -15.27 -8.97 -6.05
C VAL A 164 -16.66 -9.55 -6.28
N ILE A 165 -17.61 -9.15 -5.44
CA ILE A 165 -18.97 -9.64 -5.50
C ILE A 165 -19.96 -8.50 -5.69
N LEU A 166 -20.99 -8.74 -6.49
CA LEU A 166 -22.12 -7.86 -6.67
C LEU A 166 -23.39 -8.58 -6.21
N LYS A 167 -24.29 -7.84 -5.56
CA LYS A 167 -25.57 -8.33 -5.06
C LYS A 167 -26.70 -7.69 -5.84
N HIS A 168 -27.61 -8.50 -6.37
CA HIS A 168 -28.85 -8.06 -7.01
C HIS A 168 -30.02 -8.92 -6.53
N GLN A 169 -30.98 -8.31 -5.83
CA GLN A 169 -32.21 -8.96 -5.36
C GLN A 169 -31.93 -10.25 -4.56
N GLY A 170 -30.88 -10.22 -3.72
CA GLY A 170 -30.44 -11.37 -2.93
C GLY A 170 -29.71 -12.47 -3.72
N ILE A 171 -29.42 -12.25 -5.01
CA ILE A 171 -28.58 -13.12 -5.84
C ILE A 171 -27.18 -12.52 -5.92
N TYR A 172 -26.16 -13.36 -5.81
CA TYR A 172 -24.76 -12.95 -5.89
C TYR A 172 -24.17 -13.21 -7.29
N TYR A 173 -23.28 -12.31 -7.71
CA TYR A 173 -22.52 -12.38 -8.94
C TYR A 173 -21.04 -12.09 -8.65
N GLU A 174 -20.14 -12.92 -9.16
CA GLU A 174 -18.69 -12.77 -8.96
C GLU A 174 -18.08 -12.02 -10.15
N GLU A 175 -17.17 -11.08 -9.90
CA GLU A 175 -16.41 -10.45 -10.96
C GLU A 175 -15.45 -11.45 -11.60
N HIS A 176 -15.57 -11.61 -12.92
CA HIS A 176 -14.60 -12.30 -13.75
C HIS A 176 -13.91 -11.29 -14.66
N LEU A 177 -12.60 -11.44 -14.81
CA LEU A 177 -11.75 -10.66 -15.70
C LEU A 177 -11.32 -11.51 -16.90
N GLN A 178 -11.19 -10.88 -18.06
CA GLN A 178 -10.47 -11.44 -19.20
C GLN A 178 -9.45 -10.42 -19.73
N PRO A 179 -8.15 -10.77 -19.76
CA PRO A 179 -7.11 -9.89 -20.26
C PRO A 179 -7.03 -9.92 -21.79
N PHE A 180 -6.91 -8.74 -22.39
CA PHE A 180 -6.68 -8.54 -23.82
C PHE A 180 -5.51 -7.59 -24.04
N ILE A 181 -4.79 -7.73 -25.15
CA ILE A 181 -3.76 -6.77 -25.55
C ILE A 181 -3.77 -6.58 -27.06
N ASP A 182 -3.36 -5.40 -27.52
CA ASP A 182 -3.10 -5.16 -28.93
C ASP A 182 -1.77 -5.86 -29.31
N PRO A 183 -1.77 -6.76 -30.31
CA PRO A 183 -0.55 -7.45 -30.73
C PRO A 183 0.58 -6.52 -31.18
N SER A 184 0.29 -5.26 -31.54
CA SER A 184 1.32 -4.28 -31.88
C SER A 184 2.17 -3.82 -30.70
N PHE A 185 1.72 -4.05 -29.45
CA PHE A 185 2.53 -3.80 -28.24
C PHE A 185 3.50 -4.94 -27.93
N VAL A 186 3.36 -6.09 -28.58
CA VAL A 186 4.25 -7.24 -28.38
C VAL A 186 5.22 -7.33 -29.57
N ASP A 187 6.51 -7.48 -29.29
CA ASP A 187 7.59 -7.51 -30.29
C ASP A 187 7.91 -8.93 -30.79
N ILE A 188 6.98 -9.87 -30.58
CA ILE A 188 7.07 -11.30 -30.95
C ILE A 188 5.73 -11.83 -31.46
N GLU A 189 5.75 -13.04 -32.03
CA GLU A 189 4.53 -13.76 -32.39
C GLU A 189 3.56 -13.86 -31.21
N PHE A 190 2.31 -13.47 -31.43
CA PHE A 190 1.32 -13.32 -30.36
C PHE A 190 1.11 -14.60 -29.57
N GLU A 191 1.09 -15.76 -30.23
CA GLU A 191 0.91 -17.05 -29.56
C GLU A 191 2.08 -17.41 -28.64
N GLN A 192 3.31 -17.01 -29.01
CA GLN A 192 4.47 -17.17 -28.15
C GLN A 192 4.38 -16.24 -26.93
N PHE A 193 4.00 -14.98 -27.15
CA PHE A 193 3.77 -14.04 -26.04
C PHE A 193 2.68 -14.52 -25.10
N ARG A 194 1.54 -14.98 -25.64
CA ARG A 194 0.43 -15.51 -24.88
C ARG A 194 0.87 -16.69 -24.03
N LYS A 195 1.65 -17.62 -24.59
CA LYS A 195 2.23 -18.73 -23.83
C LYS A 195 3.15 -18.23 -22.71
N ASP A 196 4.10 -17.35 -23.01
CA ASP A 196 5.03 -16.81 -22.01
C ASP A 196 4.32 -16.04 -20.89
N PHE A 197 3.26 -15.30 -21.22
CA PHE A 197 2.40 -14.61 -20.25
C PHE A 197 1.67 -15.58 -19.33
N ASN A 198 1.02 -16.61 -19.87
CA ASN A 198 0.28 -17.60 -19.07
C ASN A 198 1.21 -18.49 -18.23
N ASP A 199 2.41 -18.79 -18.74
CA ASP A 199 3.40 -19.58 -18.01
C ASP A 199 4.21 -18.73 -17.00
N LYS A 200 3.98 -17.41 -16.96
CA LYS A 200 4.76 -16.44 -16.17
C LYS A 200 6.26 -16.57 -16.43
N ASN A 201 6.65 -16.70 -17.71
CA ASN A 201 8.04 -16.81 -18.13
C ASN A 201 8.78 -15.47 -17.95
N LEU A 202 9.17 -15.15 -16.71
CA LEU A 202 9.72 -13.86 -16.32
C LEU A 202 10.96 -13.48 -17.14
N THR A 203 11.80 -14.45 -17.49
CA THR A 203 12.98 -14.21 -18.35
C THR A 203 12.55 -13.66 -19.70
N SER A 204 11.68 -14.36 -20.43
CA SER A 204 11.20 -13.89 -21.75
C SER A 204 10.42 -12.57 -21.64
N LEU A 205 9.58 -12.42 -20.61
CA LEU A 205 8.73 -11.25 -20.45
C LEU A 205 9.53 -9.98 -20.07
N SER A 206 10.62 -10.13 -19.31
CA SER A 206 11.47 -9.00 -18.89
C SER A 206 12.26 -8.35 -20.03
N GLU A 207 12.46 -9.06 -21.14
CA GLU A 207 13.18 -8.57 -22.33
C GLU A 207 12.29 -7.75 -23.27
N ARG A 208 10.98 -7.70 -23.01
CA ARG A 208 9.97 -7.07 -23.87
C ARG A 208 9.78 -5.58 -23.54
N PRO A 209 9.26 -4.78 -24.49
CA PRO A 209 8.71 -3.46 -24.17
C PRO A 209 7.66 -3.54 -23.03
N PRO A 210 7.49 -2.48 -22.23
CA PRO A 210 6.48 -2.47 -21.17
C PRO A 210 5.08 -2.77 -21.74
N PHE A 211 4.47 -3.88 -21.32
CA PHE A 211 3.18 -4.34 -21.85
C PHE A 211 2.06 -4.34 -20.80
N LEU A 212 2.39 -4.49 -19.52
CA LEU A 212 1.41 -4.60 -18.44
C LEU A 212 0.43 -3.41 -18.37
N PRO A 213 0.86 -2.13 -18.54
CA PRO A 213 -0.05 -0.99 -18.57
C PRO A 213 -1.05 -1.01 -19.75
N TYR A 214 -0.76 -1.78 -20.80
CA TYR A 214 -1.57 -1.85 -22.02
C TYR A 214 -2.53 -3.04 -22.06
N ILE A 215 -2.58 -3.84 -20.99
CA ILE A 215 -3.58 -4.89 -20.85
C ILE A 215 -4.96 -4.25 -20.63
N TYR A 216 -5.90 -4.56 -21.52
CA TYR A 216 -7.30 -4.24 -21.37
C TYR A 216 -8.01 -5.37 -20.61
N TRP A 217 -8.70 -5.01 -19.53
CA TRP A 217 -9.46 -5.95 -18.70
C TRP A 217 -10.95 -5.87 -19.00
N GLU A 218 -11.47 -6.89 -19.69
CA GLU A 218 -12.92 -7.07 -19.88
C GLU A 218 -13.53 -7.67 -18.61
N ARG A 219 -14.65 -7.12 -18.14
CA ARG A 219 -15.33 -7.53 -16.90
C ARG A 219 -16.66 -8.19 -17.21
N SER A 220 -16.96 -9.25 -16.47
CA SER A 220 -18.28 -9.88 -16.46
C SER A 220 -18.65 -10.29 -15.05
N PHE A 221 -19.96 -10.47 -14.80
CA PHE A 221 -20.49 -10.82 -13.48
C PHE A 221 -21.39 -12.05 -13.61
N PRO A 222 -20.84 -13.26 -13.80
CA PRO A 222 -21.63 -14.49 -13.74
C PRO A 222 -22.20 -14.71 -12.34
N ARG A 223 -23.37 -15.35 -12.27
CA ARG A 223 -24.00 -15.74 -11.00
C ARG A 223 -23.09 -16.70 -10.24
N THR A 224 -22.96 -16.49 -8.94
CA THR A 224 -22.12 -17.31 -8.05
C THR A 224 -22.88 -17.75 -6.79
N GLN A 225 -22.20 -18.57 -5.98
CA GLN A 225 -22.58 -18.99 -4.64
C GLN A 225 -21.39 -18.72 -3.72
N ILE A 226 -21.63 -18.38 -2.45
CA ILE A 226 -20.57 -17.95 -1.52
C ILE A 226 -20.34 -18.95 -0.37
N GLU A 227 -21.07 -20.05 -0.36
CA GLU A 227 -21.04 -21.08 0.68
C GLU A 227 -19.63 -21.65 0.89
N ASP A 228 -18.90 -21.84 -0.20
CA ASP A 228 -17.56 -22.42 -0.22
C ASP A 228 -16.45 -21.37 -0.12
N TRP A 229 -16.79 -20.08 0.02
CA TRP A 229 -15.80 -19.02 0.18
C TRP A 229 -15.24 -19.00 1.61
N PRO A 230 -13.98 -18.58 1.82
CA PRO A 230 -13.41 -18.47 3.16
C PRO A 230 -14.26 -17.56 4.07
N HIS A 231 -14.51 -18.02 5.30
CA HIS A 231 -15.37 -17.36 6.28
C HIS A 231 -16.79 -17.02 5.75
N SER A 232 -17.40 -17.94 4.98
CA SER A 232 -18.71 -17.71 4.35
C SER A 232 -19.83 -17.34 5.32
N ASP A 233 -19.78 -17.76 6.58
CA ASP A 233 -20.73 -17.38 7.63
C ASP A 233 -20.64 -15.89 7.99
N VAL A 234 -19.41 -15.38 8.17
CA VAL A 234 -19.15 -13.95 8.38
C VAL A 234 -19.47 -13.14 7.14
N LEU A 235 -19.06 -13.63 5.96
CA LEU A 235 -19.30 -12.98 4.68
C LEU A 235 -20.79 -12.80 4.39
N LYS A 236 -21.62 -13.80 4.67
CA LYS A 236 -23.08 -13.71 4.51
C LYS A 236 -23.68 -12.56 5.32
N ILE A 237 -23.34 -12.48 6.60
CA ILE A 237 -23.82 -11.41 7.50
C ILE A 237 -23.35 -10.03 6.99
N HIS A 238 -22.10 -9.94 6.52
CA HIS A 238 -21.58 -8.69 5.96
C HIS A 238 -22.31 -8.26 4.68
N LEU A 239 -22.57 -9.20 3.76
CA LEU A 239 -23.27 -8.92 2.50
C LEU A 239 -24.76 -8.63 2.68
N ASP A 240 -25.38 -9.07 3.78
CA ASP A 240 -26.74 -8.67 4.14
C ASP A 240 -26.82 -7.15 4.42
N LEU A 241 -25.74 -6.55 4.90
CA LEU A 241 -25.62 -5.10 5.14
C LEU A 241 -25.10 -4.31 3.92
N ALA A 242 -24.59 -5.00 2.91
CA ALA A 242 -24.08 -4.39 1.69
C ALA A 242 -25.23 -3.97 0.75
N GLY A 243 -25.03 -2.82 0.09
CA GLY A 243 -25.94 -2.27 -0.91
C GLY A 243 -26.03 -3.14 -2.17
N GLU A 244 -27.16 -3.02 -2.86
CA GLU A 244 -27.39 -3.66 -4.16
C GLU A 244 -26.57 -2.96 -5.26
N GLU A 245 -26.14 -3.70 -6.27
CA GLU A 245 -25.40 -3.20 -7.44
C GLU A 245 -24.07 -2.48 -7.15
N ILE A 246 -23.55 -2.57 -5.92
CA ILE A 246 -22.25 -2.02 -5.56
C ILE A 246 -21.22 -3.16 -5.52
N PRO A 247 -20.14 -3.09 -6.32
CA PRO A 247 -19.06 -4.08 -6.23
C PRO A 247 -18.40 -4.07 -4.86
N ILE A 248 -18.35 -5.21 -4.18
CA ILE A 248 -17.81 -5.39 -2.83
C ILE A 248 -16.54 -6.26 -2.92
N PRO A 249 -15.35 -5.72 -2.60
CA PRO A 249 -14.14 -6.51 -2.41
C PRO A 249 -14.26 -7.47 -1.24
N VAL A 250 -13.84 -8.71 -1.47
CA VAL A 250 -13.67 -9.78 -0.48
C VAL A 250 -12.20 -10.19 -0.53
N ASN A 251 -11.39 -9.58 0.33
CA ASN A 251 -9.93 -9.72 0.35
C ASN A 251 -9.50 -11.08 0.92
N THR A 252 -9.78 -12.17 0.19
CA THR A 252 -9.53 -13.55 0.64
C THR A 252 -8.07 -13.82 1.03
N GLY A 253 -7.11 -13.21 0.34
CA GLY A 253 -5.70 -13.34 0.72
C GLY A 253 -5.36 -12.64 2.04
N ALA A 254 -6.04 -11.53 2.37
CA ALA A 254 -5.93 -10.91 3.68
C ALA A 254 -6.55 -11.77 4.78
N PHE A 255 -7.62 -12.53 4.50
CA PHE A 255 -8.15 -13.52 5.44
C PHE A 255 -7.11 -14.60 5.77
N LEU A 256 -6.48 -15.17 4.74
CA LEU A 256 -5.40 -16.14 4.90
C LEU A 256 -4.22 -15.57 5.70
N ALA A 257 -3.87 -14.29 5.47
CA ALA A 257 -2.84 -13.61 6.25
C ALA A 257 -3.22 -13.49 7.73
N LEU A 258 -4.49 -13.15 8.05
CA LEU A 258 -4.98 -13.10 9.44
C LEU A 258 -5.02 -14.48 10.10
N GLU A 259 -5.46 -15.51 9.37
CA GLU A 259 -5.43 -16.90 9.84
C GLU A 259 -4.00 -17.32 10.21
N ARG A 260 -3.05 -17.05 9.32
CA ARG A 260 -1.64 -17.33 9.59
C ARG A 260 -1.11 -16.52 10.76
N ALA A 261 -1.42 -15.23 10.82
CA ALA A 261 -1.01 -14.36 11.92
C ALA A 261 -1.46 -14.97 13.25
N ARG A 262 -2.70 -15.46 13.33
CA ARG A 262 -3.21 -16.10 14.55
C ARG A 262 -2.43 -17.35 14.95
N VAL A 263 -1.94 -18.14 13.99
CA VAL A 263 -1.13 -19.36 14.23
C VAL A 263 0.27 -19.01 14.76
N VAL A 264 0.95 -18.05 14.14
CA VAL A 264 2.35 -17.73 14.49
C VAL A 264 2.48 -16.78 15.67
N LEU A 265 1.44 -15.97 15.97
CA LEU A 265 1.42 -15.08 17.13
C LEU A 265 1.32 -15.87 18.42
N LYS A 266 2.11 -15.47 19.42
CA LYS A 266 1.95 -15.92 20.81
C LYS A 266 0.57 -15.53 21.33
N ASP A 267 -0.03 -16.39 22.16
CA ASP A 267 -1.32 -16.10 22.80
C ASP A 267 -1.34 -14.82 23.67
N LYS A 268 -0.16 -14.34 24.07
CA LYS A 268 0.03 -13.06 24.79
C LYS A 268 0.96 -12.12 24.05
N GLY A 269 1.05 -12.28 22.72
CA GLY A 269 1.78 -11.36 21.85
C GLY A 269 1.11 -9.98 21.78
N LEU A 270 1.75 -9.08 21.06
CA LEU A 270 1.31 -7.72 20.77
C LEU A 270 0.39 -7.63 19.54
N GLY A 271 0.05 -8.77 18.93
CA GLY A 271 -0.91 -8.88 17.84
C GLY A 271 -0.33 -8.52 16.47
N TYR A 272 -1.22 -8.35 15.50
CA TYR A 272 -0.93 -7.92 14.14
C TYR A 272 -1.44 -6.50 13.92
N THR A 273 -0.57 -5.59 13.50
CA THR A 273 -0.94 -4.29 12.95
C THR A 273 -0.72 -4.29 11.45
N GLY A 274 -1.73 -3.93 10.66
CA GLY A 274 -1.56 -3.73 9.23
C GLY A 274 -2.17 -2.40 8.80
N MET A 275 -1.52 -1.75 7.84
CA MET A 275 -2.02 -0.52 7.25
C MET A 275 -2.20 -0.67 5.75
N ASP A 276 -3.32 -0.19 5.24
CA ASP A 276 -3.64 -0.29 3.82
C ASP A 276 -4.70 0.74 3.44
N TYR A 277 -4.97 0.91 2.14
CA TYR A 277 -6.01 1.81 1.66
C TYR A 277 -7.30 1.07 1.31
N GLY A 278 -8.43 1.60 1.76
CA GLY A 278 -9.71 0.93 1.58
C GLY A 278 -10.87 1.64 2.26
N MET A 279 -11.96 0.90 2.46
CA MET A 279 -13.19 1.41 3.07
C MET A 279 -13.09 1.29 4.59
N PHE A 280 -13.32 2.39 5.32
CA PHE A 280 -13.23 2.42 6.79
C PHE A 280 -14.41 1.73 7.49
N SER A 281 -15.64 2.01 7.04
CA SER A 281 -16.89 1.52 7.63
C SER A 281 -17.88 1.03 6.56
N MET A 282 -19.01 0.49 7.00
CA MET A 282 -20.08 0.09 6.08
C MET A 282 -20.65 1.26 5.27
N ASN A 283 -20.52 2.51 5.75
CA ASN A 283 -20.95 3.68 4.98
C ASN A 283 -20.10 3.83 3.72
N GLU A 284 -18.78 3.69 3.84
CA GLU A 284 -17.88 3.72 2.70
C GLU A 284 -18.05 2.48 1.82
N VAL A 285 -18.26 1.28 2.40
CA VAL A 285 -18.60 0.06 1.64
C VAL A 285 -19.84 0.27 0.77
N ASN A 286 -20.82 1.05 1.24
CA ASN A 286 -22.08 1.30 0.53
C ASN A 286 -22.09 2.60 -0.29
N THR A 287 -20.94 3.25 -0.51
CA THR A 287 -20.86 4.45 -1.33
C THR A 287 -20.88 4.09 -2.82
N GLU A 288 -21.93 4.50 -3.53
CA GLU A 288 -22.08 4.30 -4.97
C GLU A 288 -20.94 4.98 -5.76
N GLY A 289 -20.43 4.31 -6.80
CA GLY A 289 -19.40 4.86 -7.67
C GLY A 289 -17.99 4.96 -7.06
N ARG A 290 -17.79 4.55 -5.80
CA ARG A 290 -16.45 4.48 -5.21
C ARG A 290 -15.56 3.50 -6.01
N PRO A 291 -14.25 3.79 -6.14
CA PRO A 291 -13.33 2.82 -6.71
C PRO A 291 -13.21 1.61 -5.77
N TYR A 292 -13.05 0.42 -6.35
CA TYR A 292 -12.84 -0.83 -5.61
C TYR A 292 -11.57 -1.58 -6.05
N PHE A 293 -10.90 -1.09 -7.09
CA PHE A 293 -9.60 -1.54 -7.56
C PHE A 293 -8.83 -0.38 -8.20
N ASN A 294 -7.52 -0.54 -8.39
CA ASN A 294 -6.66 0.37 -9.15
C ASN A 294 -5.70 -0.41 -10.06
N LEU A 295 -5.15 0.30 -11.06
CA LEU A 295 -4.10 -0.20 -11.94
C LEU A 295 -2.89 0.75 -11.89
N TYR A 296 -1.77 0.28 -11.32
CA TYR A 296 -0.54 1.07 -11.18
C TYR A 296 0.57 0.52 -12.05
N GLY A 297 0.77 1.10 -13.23
CA GLY A 297 1.79 0.62 -14.17
C GLY A 297 1.61 -0.85 -14.59
N GLY A 298 0.38 -1.38 -14.47
CA GLY A 298 0.03 -2.77 -14.76
C GLY A 298 -0.09 -3.69 -13.54
N GLN A 299 0.27 -3.23 -12.34
CA GLN A 299 -0.12 -3.91 -11.09
C GLN A 299 -1.62 -3.73 -10.86
N TYR A 300 -2.32 -4.80 -10.47
CA TYR A 300 -3.74 -4.80 -10.15
C TYR A 300 -3.91 -4.86 -8.64
N THR A 301 -4.47 -3.81 -8.04
CA THR A 301 -4.71 -3.76 -6.58
C THR A 301 -6.19 -3.59 -6.29
N ASN A 302 -6.66 -4.11 -5.16
CA ASN A 302 -8.04 -3.99 -4.73
C ASN A 302 -8.17 -3.25 -3.42
N MET A 303 -9.22 -2.45 -3.28
CA MET A 303 -9.48 -1.73 -2.03
C MET A 303 -9.73 -2.71 -0.90
N VAL A 304 -9.18 -2.43 0.27
CA VAL A 304 -9.35 -3.29 1.43
C VAL A 304 -10.70 -3.03 2.10
N ASN A 305 -11.48 -4.09 2.32
CA ASN A 305 -12.73 -4.06 3.07
C ASN A 305 -12.45 -4.23 4.57
N PHE A 306 -12.03 -3.16 5.24
CA PHE A 306 -11.69 -3.20 6.66
C PHE A 306 -12.84 -3.64 7.58
N PRO A 307 -14.10 -3.25 7.36
CA PRO A 307 -15.22 -3.75 8.15
C PRO A 307 -15.32 -5.28 8.10
N LEU A 308 -15.15 -5.88 6.92
CA LEU A 308 -15.15 -7.32 6.77
C LEU A 308 -13.93 -7.96 7.45
N LEU A 309 -12.73 -7.38 7.29
CA LEU A 309 -11.52 -7.87 7.96
C LEU A 309 -11.65 -7.85 9.48
N VAL A 310 -12.27 -6.82 10.06
CA VAL A 310 -12.51 -6.74 11.51
C VAL A 310 -13.39 -7.89 11.99
N GLU A 311 -14.46 -8.22 11.26
CA GLU A 311 -15.34 -9.35 11.62
C GLU A 311 -14.63 -10.70 11.47
N VAL A 312 -13.81 -10.85 10.43
CA VAL A 312 -12.94 -12.04 10.27
C VAL A 312 -11.94 -12.14 11.42
N GLY A 313 -11.29 -11.04 11.81
CA GLY A 313 -10.38 -11.01 12.95
C GLY A 313 -11.04 -11.48 14.25
N LYS A 314 -12.26 -10.99 14.55
CA LYS A 314 -13.05 -11.45 15.70
C LYS A 314 -13.36 -12.95 15.61
N LYS A 315 -13.76 -13.44 14.43
CA LYS A 315 -14.05 -14.86 14.18
C LYS A 315 -12.82 -15.76 14.44
N LEU A 316 -11.62 -15.27 14.12
CA LEU A 316 -10.35 -15.94 14.35
C LEU A 316 -9.88 -15.88 15.82
N GLY A 317 -10.62 -15.18 16.69
CA GLY A 317 -10.36 -15.13 18.12
C GLY A 317 -9.39 -14.04 18.56
N PHE A 318 -9.13 -13.03 17.71
CA PHE A 318 -8.51 -11.78 18.18
C PHE A 318 -9.50 -11.09 19.13
N GLN A 319 -9.03 -10.78 20.35
CA GLN A 319 -9.87 -10.20 21.40
C GLN A 319 -10.23 -8.75 21.10
N ASN A 320 -9.34 -8.03 20.43
CA ASN A 320 -9.60 -6.66 19.98
C ASN A 320 -9.20 -6.52 18.51
N SER A 321 -10.20 -6.42 17.64
CA SER A 321 -10.05 -6.09 16.22
C SER A 321 -10.65 -4.71 15.98
N GLN A 322 -9.81 -3.73 15.66
CA GLN A 322 -10.22 -2.33 15.54
C GLN A 322 -9.48 -1.62 14.41
N VAL A 323 -10.06 -0.54 13.91
CA VAL A 323 -9.50 0.29 12.85
C VAL A 323 -9.55 1.76 13.21
N ASP A 324 -8.54 2.50 12.78
CA ASP A 324 -8.44 3.95 12.85
C ASP A 324 -7.98 4.50 11.49
N TYR A 325 -8.28 5.76 11.18
CA TYR A 325 -7.61 6.41 10.05
C TYR A 325 -6.11 6.54 10.33
N GLN A 326 -5.26 6.19 9.36
CA GLN A 326 -3.80 6.20 9.53
C GLN A 326 -3.28 7.61 9.90
N HIS A 327 -3.80 8.66 9.25
CA HIS A 327 -3.41 10.04 9.57
C HIS A 327 -3.77 10.43 11.02
N GLN A 328 -4.83 9.87 11.61
CA GLN A 328 -5.19 10.14 13.01
C GLN A 328 -4.19 9.49 13.97
N ARG A 329 -3.72 8.27 13.66
CA ARG A 329 -2.66 7.60 14.43
C ARG A 329 -1.35 8.40 14.40
N VAL A 330 -0.94 8.84 13.21
CA VAL A 330 0.25 9.69 13.07
C VAL A 330 0.05 11.05 13.74
N SER A 331 -1.14 11.65 13.65
CA SER A 331 -1.46 12.92 14.32
C SER A 331 -1.35 12.81 15.83
N LYS A 332 -1.85 11.71 16.42
CA LYS A 332 -1.74 11.43 17.87
C LYS A 332 -0.28 11.31 18.30
N HIS A 333 0.55 10.61 17.51
CA HIS A 333 1.98 10.47 17.79
C HIS A 333 2.74 11.81 17.73
N ILE A 334 2.47 12.62 16.70
CA ILE A 334 3.11 13.94 16.52
C ILE A 334 2.50 15.02 17.44
N ASN A 335 1.35 14.72 18.06
CA ASN A 335 0.54 15.65 18.84
C ASN A 335 0.11 16.89 18.02
N MET A 336 -0.23 16.68 16.75
CA MET A 336 -0.68 17.73 15.82
C MET A 336 -1.38 17.10 14.62
N PRO A 337 -2.44 17.71 14.04
CA PRO A 337 -3.06 17.21 12.83
C PRO A 337 -2.05 17.10 11.68
N VAL A 338 -2.11 15.97 10.96
CA VAL A 338 -1.33 15.74 9.74
C VAL A 338 -2.22 15.41 8.55
N VAL A 339 -1.70 15.72 7.38
CA VAL A 339 -2.25 15.38 6.06
C VAL A 339 -1.10 14.98 5.14
N SER A 340 -1.33 14.20 4.10
CA SER A 340 -0.30 13.91 3.10
C SER A 340 -0.07 15.09 2.14
N VAL A 341 1.12 15.17 1.54
CA VAL A 341 1.37 16.13 0.45
C VAL A 341 0.43 15.89 -0.73
N LEU A 342 0.09 14.64 -1.03
CA LEU A 342 -0.83 14.29 -2.12
C LEU A 342 -2.21 14.90 -1.90
N GLU A 343 -2.77 14.77 -0.70
CA GLU A 343 -4.05 15.37 -0.31
C GLU A 343 -3.98 16.91 -0.39
N ILE A 344 -2.86 17.53 0.03
CA ILE A 344 -2.64 18.98 -0.16
C ILE A 344 -2.72 19.35 -1.64
N VAL A 345 -2.06 18.60 -2.53
CA VAL A 345 -2.05 18.86 -3.97
C VAL A 345 -3.45 18.70 -4.57
N GLN A 346 -4.23 17.72 -4.11
CA GLN A 346 -5.61 17.51 -4.55
C GLN A 346 -6.54 18.68 -4.19
N GLU A 347 -6.28 19.38 -3.09
CA GLU A 347 -7.02 20.60 -2.70
C GLU A 347 -6.68 21.84 -3.54
N HIS A 348 -5.72 21.75 -4.46
CA HIS A 348 -5.44 22.86 -5.36
C HIS A 348 -6.66 23.12 -6.28
N PRO A 349 -7.15 24.37 -6.44
CA PRO A 349 -8.39 24.65 -7.16
C PRO A 349 -8.43 24.20 -8.63
N GLN A 350 -7.26 23.98 -9.23
CA GLN A 350 -7.10 23.56 -10.61
C GLN A 350 -6.56 22.13 -10.76
N ALA A 351 -6.29 21.40 -9.67
CA ALA A 351 -5.60 20.10 -9.73
C ALA A 351 -6.31 19.10 -10.66
N MET A 352 -7.65 19.01 -10.59
CA MET A 352 -8.42 18.07 -11.40
C MET A 352 -8.40 18.39 -12.90
N GLU A 353 -8.15 19.64 -13.27
CA GLU A 353 -8.15 20.12 -14.67
C GLU A 353 -6.74 20.13 -15.28
N MET A 354 -5.71 19.88 -14.47
CA MET A 354 -4.32 19.90 -14.92
C MET A 354 -3.95 18.63 -15.67
N GLU A 355 -3.23 18.82 -16.77
CA GLU A 355 -2.49 17.75 -17.43
C GLU A 355 -1.53 17.06 -16.43
N PRO A 356 -1.24 15.75 -16.58
CA PRO A 356 -0.41 15.00 -15.65
C PRO A 356 0.93 15.69 -15.32
N TRP A 357 1.65 16.18 -16.33
CA TRP A 357 2.94 16.86 -16.12
C TRP A 357 2.81 18.22 -15.42
N ASP A 358 1.67 18.89 -15.51
CA ASP A 358 1.43 20.14 -14.78
C ASP A 358 1.10 19.85 -13.31
N ARG A 359 0.46 18.71 -13.02
CA ARG A 359 0.32 18.20 -11.65
C ARG A 359 1.67 17.82 -11.03
N ASP A 360 2.56 17.20 -11.80
CA ASP A 360 3.94 16.90 -11.34
C ASP A 360 4.72 18.17 -11.00
N VAL A 361 4.56 19.21 -11.82
CA VAL A 361 5.13 20.54 -11.55
C VAL A 361 4.55 21.13 -10.28
N LEU A 362 3.22 21.11 -10.11
CA LEU A 362 2.55 21.59 -8.90
C LEU A 362 3.05 20.83 -7.66
N MET A 363 3.14 19.50 -7.73
CA MET A 363 3.68 18.65 -6.66
C MET A 363 5.08 19.10 -6.23
N LEU A 364 6.00 19.27 -7.19
CA LEU A 364 7.35 19.72 -6.88
C LEU A 364 7.40 21.16 -6.32
N GLU A 365 6.54 22.05 -6.79
CA GLU A 365 6.44 23.42 -6.26
C GLU A 365 5.87 23.43 -4.82
N THR A 366 4.91 22.55 -4.52
CA THR A 366 4.40 22.32 -3.16
C THR A 366 5.50 21.82 -2.24
N LEU A 367 6.26 20.80 -2.64
CA LEU A 367 7.39 20.28 -1.87
C LEU A 367 8.43 21.37 -1.57
N HIS A 368 8.71 22.24 -2.54
CA HIS A 368 9.59 23.41 -2.35
C HIS A 368 9.04 24.42 -1.35
N ALA A 369 7.74 24.69 -1.39
CA ALA A 369 7.10 25.62 -0.48
C ALA A 369 7.14 25.11 0.96
N LEU A 370 6.89 23.82 1.16
CA LEU A 370 6.85 23.13 2.45
C LEU A 370 8.25 22.86 3.03
N GLY A 371 9.25 22.60 2.17
CA GLY A 371 10.57 22.14 2.56
C GLY A 371 11.29 22.95 3.65
N PRO A 372 11.15 24.28 3.75
CA PRO A 372 11.77 25.06 4.83
C PRO A 372 11.14 24.88 6.21
N GLY A 373 9.88 24.46 6.30
CA GLY A 373 9.20 24.16 7.56
C GLY A 373 9.37 22.71 8.01
N TYR A 374 9.64 21.81 7.06
CA TYR A 374 9.85 20.39 7.31
C TYR A 374 11.31 20.09 7.67
N ASN A 375 11.52 19.22 8.66
CA ASN A 375 12.85 18.74 9.02
C ASN A 375 12.92 17.21 9.02
N ASN A 376 13.52 16.64 7.97
CA ASN A 376 13.75 15.20 7.89
C ASN A 376 14.99 14.81 8.72
N PRO A 377 14.86 13.95 9.75
CA PRO A 377 16.01 13.45 10.50
C PRO A 377 16.92 12.51 9.69
N TYR A 378 16.48 12.07 8.51
CA TYR A 378 17.22 11.18 7.62
C TYR A 378 17.51 11.86 6.27
N PRO A 379 18.59 12.67 6.17
CA PRO A 379 18.84 13.47 4.98
C PRO A 379 18.99 12.60 3.72
N GLU A 380 18.06 12.72 2.81
CA GLU A 380 18.08 12.07 1.52
C GLU A 380 17.41 12.97 0.49
N LYS A 381 18.05 13.12 -0.68
CA LYS A 381 17.47 13.91 -1.75
C LYS A 381 16.41 13.09 -2.48
N LEU A 382 15.17 13.58 -2.50
CA LEU A 382 14.09 13.00 -3.31
C LEU A 382 14.54 12.85 -4.77
N LYS A 383 14.63 11.61 -5.23
CA LYS A 383 14.77 11.28 -6.65
C LYS A 383 13.38 11.29 -7.26
N TYR A 384 13.15 12.20 -8.19
CA TYR A 384 11.89 12.33 -8.91
C TYR A 384 12.04 11.71 -10.32
N PRO A 385 11.09 10.87 -10.76
CA PRO A 385 11.22 10.15 -12.02
C PRO A 385 11.22 11.10 -13.24
N PRO A 386 11.87 10.70 -14.34
CA PRO A 386 11.77 11.43 -15.60
C PRO A 386 10.35 11.34 -16.16
N LEU A 387 9.89 12.40 -16.86
CA LEU A 387 8.59 12.43 -17.54
C LEU A 387 8.78 12.27 -19.05
N PRO A 388 8.89 11.05 -19.60
CA PRO A 388 9.28 10.82 -20.99
C PRO A 388 8.29 11.38 -22.02
N ASP A 389 7.00 11.46 -21.68
CA ASP A 389 5.96 11.95 -22.60
C ASP A 389 5.67 13.45 -22.44
N ALA A 390 6.24 14.09 -21.41
CA ALA A 390 6.01 15.50 -21.16
C ALA A 390 6.67 16.41 -22.23
N PRO A 391 6.07 17.58 -22.52
CA PRO A 391 6.69 18.57 -23.39
C PRO A 391 8.11 18.96 -22.92
N LYS A 392 9.02 19.26 -23.85
CA LYS A 392 10.43 19.59 -23.56
C LYS A 392 10.60 20.70 -22.50
N LYS A 393 9.69 21.68 -22.50
CA LYS A 393 9.67 22.77 -21.51
C LYS A 393 9.37 22.24 -20.09
N GLN A 394 8.40 21.34 -19.96
CA GLN A 394 8.00 20.78 -18.67
C GLN A 394 9.06 19.81 -18.12
N LYS A 395 9.64 18.96 -18.97
CA LYS A 395 10.79 18.12 -18.61
C LYS A 395 11.93 18.94 -17.96
N LYS A 396 12.28 20.07 -18.57
CA LYS A 396 13.30 20.99 -18.03
C LYS A 396 12.88 21.63 -16.70
N ARG A 397 11.62 22.03 -16.56
CA ARG A 397 11.08 22.65 -15.34
C ARG A 397 11.09 21.65 -14.18
N VAL A 398 10.56 20.44 -14.39
CA VAL A 398 10.55 19.34 -13.43
C VAL A 398 11.96 18.97 -12.99
N ALA A 399 12.89 18.78 -13.93
CA ALA A 399 14.28 18.48 -13.60
C ALA A 399 14.94 19.57 -12.73
N LYS A 400 14.70 20.84 -13.05
CA LYS A 400 15.21 21.98 -12.25
C LYS A 400 14.60 22.01 -10.84
N LEU A 401 13.29 21.81 -10.73
CA LEU A 401 12.60 21.78 -9.44
C LEU A 401 13.08 20.60 -8.59
N ALA A 402 13.11 19.39 -9.14
CA ALA A 402 13.62 18.21 -8.45
C ALA A 402 15.09 18.39 -7.98
N GLN A 403 15.93 19.01 -8.82
CA GLN A 403 17.33 19.29 -8.45
C GLN A 403 17.44 20.28 -7.29
N ALA A 404 16.51 21.22 -7.14
CA ALA A 404 16.55 22.22 -6.09
C ALA A 404 16.04 21.70 -4.73
N LEU A 405 15.39 20.53 -4.67
CA LEU A 405 14.90 19.96 -3.41
C LEU A 405 16.06 19.70 -2.44
N LYS A 406 15.82 20.02 -1.17
CA LYS A 406 16.82 19.87 -0.10
C LYS A 406 16.82 18.43 0.44
N PRO A 407 17.99 17.85 0.78
CA PRO A 407 18.06 16.53 1.39
C PRO A 407 17.30 16.39 2.72
N ASN A 408 17.21 17.46 3.51
CA ASN A 408 16.48 17.48 4.77
C ASN A 408 15.04 18.03 4.64
N GLY A 409 14.58 18.26 3.41
CA GLY A 409 13.21 18.71 3.15
C GLY A 409 12.21 17.56 3.18
N VAL A 410 11.03 17.78 2.60
CA VAL A 410 9.99 16.77 2.51
C VAL A 410 10.49 15.56 1.70
N PRO A 411 10.47 14.33 2.26
CA PRO A 411 11.15 13.17 1.68
C PRO A 411 10.36 12.44 0.60
N ASP A 412 9.05 12.68 0.49
CA ASP A 412 8.15 11.95 -0.39
C ASP A 412 6.98 12.82 -0.87
N THR A 413 6.35 12.47 -2.00
CA THR A 413 5.11 13.07 -2.50
C THR A 413 3.88 12.63 -1.71
N VAL A 414 3.99 11.58 -0.90
CA VAL A 414 2.93 11.13 0.05
C VAL A 414 3.32 11.35 1.51
N ALA A 415 4.42 12.06 1.79
CA ALA A 415 4.87 12.30 3.16
C ALA A 415 3.81 13.03 4.00
N TYR A 416 3.74 12.71 5.29
CA TYR A 416 2.87 13.44 6.22
C TYR A 416 3.42 14.83 6.49
N ILE A 417 2.55 15.83 6.46
CA ILE A 417 2.83 17.24 6.76
C ILE A 417 1.87 17.70 7.85
N THR A 418 2.40 18.40 8.83
CA THR A 418 1.63 18.94 9.94
C THR A 418 0.93 20.24 9.56
N GLU A 419 -0.15 20.54 10.26
CA GLU A 419 -0.87 21.80 10.08
C GLU A 419 0.05 23.03 10.23
N THR A 420 0.91 23.04 11.26
CA THR A 420 1.87 24.15 11.49
C THR A 420 2.89 24.29 10.35
N GLU A 421 3.34 23.18 9.74
CA GLU A 421 4.25 23.22 8.58
C GLU A 421 3.56 23.85 7.37
N VAL A 422 2.28 23.52 7.12
CA VAL A 422 1.46 24.14 6.06
C VAL A 422 1.24 25.63 6.34
N GLN A 423 0.87 26.00 7.56
CA GLN A 423 0.66 27.39 7.97
C GLN A 423 1.94 28.23 7.79
N THR A 424 3.10 27.68 8.19
CA THR A 424 4.40 28.34 8.01
C THR A 424 4.75 28.55 6.54
N ALA A 425 4.37 27.60 5.67
CA ALA A 425 4.58 27.68 4.23
C ALA A 425 3.51 28.49 3.48
N PHE A 426 2.46 28.97 4.16
CA PHE A 426 1.25 29.48 3.51
C PHE A 426 1.51 30.60 2.49
N ALA A 427 2.37 31.57 2.82
CA ALA A 427 2.70 32.66 1.90
C ALA A 427 3.37 32.19 0.59
N LYS A 428 4.07 31.04 0.62
CA LYS A 428 4.67 30.42 -0.57
C LYS A 428 3.64 29.57 -1.32
N LEU A 429 2.83 28.79 -0.60
CA LEU A 429 1.73 28.01 -1.18
C LEU A 429 0.73 28.91 -1.91
N ARG A 430 0.39 30.07 -1.35
CA ARG A 430 -0.48 31.06 -1.99
C ARG A 430 0.09 31.59 -3.31
N LYS A 431 1.42 31.72 -3.44
CA LYS A 431 2.06 32.18 -4.70
C LYS A 431 1.94 31.18 -5.84
N ILE A 432 1.71 29.90 -5.52
CA ILE A 432 1.55 28.83 -6.50
C ILE A 432 0.09 28.42 -6.70
N GLY A 433 -0.88 29.17 -6.13
CA GLY A 433 -2.30 29.05 -6.45
C GLY A 433 -3.19 28.46 -5.36
N TYR A 434 -2.63 28.02 -4.23
CA TYR A 434 -3.43 27.51 -3.12
C TYR A 434 -4.26 28.60 -2.43
N ARG A 435 -5.45 28.22 -1.96
CA ARG A 435 -6.32 29.06 -1.11
C ARG A 435 -6.31 28.53 0.30
N GLU A 436 -6.25 29.42 1.29
CA GLU A 436 -6.20 29.07 2.73
C GLU A 436 -7.32 28.13 3.14
N LYS A 437 -8.53 28.47 2.74
CA LYS A 437 -9.74 27.70 3.05
C LYS A 437 -9.71 26.26 2.51
N ASP A 438 -8.97 25.99 1.43
CA ASP A 438 -8.89 24.62 0.89
C ASP A 438 -7.78 23.84 1.57
N LEU A 439 -6.65 24.48 1.88
CA LEU A 439 -5.62 23.86 2.71
C LEU A 439 -6.14 23.48 4.10
N GLN A 440 -6.99 24.31 4.71
CA GLN A 440 -7.64 24.00 5.99
C GLN A 440 -8.65 22.85 5.86
N LYS A 441 -9.35 22.71 4.72
CA LYS A 441 -10.26 21.58 4.50
C LYS A 441 -9.51 20.25 4.54
N ALA A 442 -8.29 20.19 4.02
CA ALA A 442 -7.47 18.99 4.01
C ALA A 442 -7.28 18.37 5.41
N PHE A 443 -7.31 19.18 6.48
CA PHE A 443 -7.16 18.73 7.87
C PHE A 443 -8.48 18.45 8.60
N HIS A 444 -9.62 18.85 8.03
CA HIS A 444 -10.90 18.91 8.74
C HIS A 444 -12.06 18.22 8.02
N GLN A 445 -11.91 17.89 6.74
CA GLN A 445 -12.95 17.18 6.01
C GLN A 445 -13.02 15.71 6.43
N PRO A 446 -14.23 15.10 6.39
CA PRO A 446 -14.33 13.67 6.50
C PRO A 446 -13.48 13.04 5.38
N PRO A 447 -12.74 11.96 5.67
CA PRO A 447 -11.90 11.32 4.67
C PRO A 447 -12.72 10.84 3.45
N ALA A 448 -12.05 10.71 2.31
CA ALA A 448 -12.67 10.15 1.12
C ALA A 448 -13.16 8.71 1.37
N PRO A 449 -14.13 8.20 0.58
CA PRO A 449 -14.65 6.85 0.75
C PRO A 449 -13.57 5.76 0.76
N ILE A 450 -12.45 6.01 0.07
CA ILE A 450 -11.22 5.23 0.18
C ILE A 450 -10.18 6.07 0.92
N SER A 451 -9.62 5.51 1.98
CA SER A 451 -8.62 6.17 2.82
C SER A 451 -7.58 5.18 3.32
N PHE A 452 -6.41 5.68 3.74
CA PHE A 452 -5.41 4.86 4.43
C PHE A 452 -5.85 4.58 5.87
N ILE A 453 -6.01 3.31 6.20
CA ILE A 453 -6.54 2.83 7.46
C ILE A 453 -5.45 2.03 8.17
N TRP A 454 -5.41 2.19 9.48
CA TRP A 454 -4.60 1.41 10.41
C TRP A 454 -5.50 0.40 11.11
N ALA A 455 -5.22 -0.89 10.95
CA ALA A 455 -5.94 -1.97 11.61
C ALA A 455 -5.07 -2.67 12.65
N ASP A 456 -5.63 -2.89 13.84
CA ASP A 456 -5.02 -3.68 14.90
C ASP A 456 -5.87 -4.93 15.18
N PHE A 457 -5.20 -6.09 15.25
CA PHE A 457 -5.75 -7.38 15.64
C PHE A 457 -4.94 -7.91 16.82
N LYS A 458 -5.48 -7.79 18.04
CA LYS A 458 -4.80 -8.13 19.30
C LYS A 458 -5.45 -9.30 20.01
#